data_AF-A0A7S2EWA6-F1
#
_entry.id   AF-A0A7S2EWA6-F1
#
_cell.length_a   1.000
_cell.length_b   1.000
_cell.length_c   1.000
_cell.angle_alpha   90.00
_cell.angle_beta   90.00
_cell.angle_gamma   90.00
#
_symmetry.space_group_name_H-M   'P 1'
#
loop_
_entity.id
_entity.type
_entity.pdbx_description
1 polymer ?
#
loop_
_entity_poly.entity_id
_entity_poly.type
_entity_poly.pdbx_seq_one_letter_code
_entity_poly.pdbx_strand_id
1 'polypeptide(L)'
;VDRIRFVARTEPLLLLSHAYTRYLGDLSGGRVLARVARRALNLGGSTDGLRFYDFDATVPNPKEFKDAYRREMDDLDPEEEVVERLVAEANVAFALNVRVFEELD
;
A
#
# COMPACT_ATOMS: atom_id res chain seq x y z
N VAL A 1 -8.97 -3.49 10.32
CA VAL A 1 -9.74 -4.25 9.30
C VAL A 1 -11.14 -3.68 9.09
N ASP A 2 -11.84 -3.24 10.14
CA ASP A 2 -13.24 -2.79 10.03
C ASP A 2 -13.44 -1.59 9.11
N ARG A 3 -12.51 -0.63 9.07
CA ARG A 3 -12.60 0.51 8.14
C ARG A 3 -12.63 0.06 6.68
N ILE A 4 -11.74 -0.86 6.27
CA ILE A 4 -11.72 -1.43 4.91
C ILE A 4 -13.06 -2.09 4.59
N ARG A 5 -13.59 -2.90 5.51
CA ARG A 5 -14.89 -3.58 5.33
C ARG A 5 -16.06 -2.60 5.26
N PHE A 6 -16.00 -1.52 6.02
CA PHE A 6 -17.00 -0.46 6.01
C PHE A 6 -17.00 0.26 4.65
N VAL A 7 -15.87 0.81 4.23
CA VAL A 7 -15.79 1.54 2.94
C VAL A 7 -16.10 0.64 1.75
N ALA A 8 -15.70 -0.64 1.79
CA ALA A 8 -16.07 -1.61 0.76
C ALA A 8 -17.59 -1.77 0.56
N ARG A 9 -18.38 -1.55 1.62
CA ARG A 9 -19.85 -1.70 1.57
C ARG A 9 -20.57 -0.39 1.33
N THR A 10 -20.05 0.72 1.86
CA THR A 10 -20.74 2.01 1.83
C THR A 10 -20.27 2.88 0.68
N GLU A 11 -18.97 2.87 0.37
CA GLU A 11 -18.32 3.78 -0.58
C GLU A 11 -17.15 3.06 -1.29
N PRO A 12 -17.43 2.09 -2.18
CA PRO A 12 -16.41 1.16 -2.68
C PRO A 12 -15.23 1.84 -3.40
N LEU A 13 -15.45 3.01 -4.03
CA LEU A 13 -14.40 3.77 -4.69
C LEU A 13 -13.29 4.19 -3.71
N LEU A 14 -13.61 4.42 -2.44
CA LEU A 14 -12.64 4.76 -1.40
C LEU A 14 -11.70 3.60 -1.02
N LEU A 15 -11.96 2.37 -1.50
CA LEU A 15 -10.97 1.30 -1.42
C LEU A 15 -9.68 1.64 -2.16
N LEU A 16 -9.76 2.49 -3.19
CA LEU A 16 -8.60 2.96 -3.93
C LEU A 16 -7.60 3.67 -3.02
N SER A 17 -8.07 4.45 -2.04
CA SER A 17 -7.22 5.12 -1.05
C SER A 17 -6.45 4.16 -0.14
N HIS A 18 -7.07 3.03 0.24
CA HIS A 18 -6.42 1.98 1.03
C HIS A 18 -5.41 1.20 0.18
N ALA A 19 -5.80 0.82 -1.03
CA ALA A 19 -4.94 0.12 -1.98
C ALA A 19 -3.71 0.95 -2.35
N TYR A 20 -3.91 2.25 -2.66
CA TYR A 20 -2.85 3.20 -2.95
C TYR A 20 -1.84 3.29 -1.80
N THR A 21 -2.35 3.53 -0.58
CA THR A 21 -1.52 3.70 0.62
C THR A 21 -0.67 2.46 0.91
N ARG A 22 -1.22 1.26 0.73
CA ARG A 22 -0.49 0.01 0.99
C ARG A 22 0.41 -0.38 -0.17
N TYR A 23 -0.14 -0.61 -1.36
CA TYR A 23 0.59 -1.26 -2.46
C TYR A 23 1.69 -0.38 -3.04
N LEU A 24 1.45 0.92 -3.25
CA LEU A 24 2.52 1.81 -3.71
C LEU A 24 3.58 2.03 -2.62
N GLY A 25 3.18 1.98 -1.34
CA GLY A 25 4.09 1.97 -0.20
C GLY A 25 5.00 0.74 -0.20
N ASP A 26 4.44 -0.44 -0.40
CA ASP A 26 5.18 -1.71 -0.45
C ASP A 26 6.17 -1.74 -1.62
N LEU A 27 5.75 -1.27 -2.81
CA LEU A 27 6.58 -1.12 -4.01
C LEU A 27 7.60 0.04 -3.92
N SER A 28 7.61 0.80 -2.83
CA SER A 28 8.55 1.90 -2.61
C SER A 28 9.47 1.61 -1.42
N GLY A 29 8.93 1.57 -0.21
CA GLY A 29 9.68 1.33 1.03
C GLY A 29 9.83 -0.14 1.39
N GLY A 30 8.97 -1.03 0.89
CA GLY A 30 8.97 -2.45 1.26
C GLY A 30 10.30 -3.16 0.99
N ARG A 31 10.99 -2.82 -0.11
CA ARG A 31 12.32 -3.38 -0.42
C ARG A 31 13.38 -2.97 0.62
N VAL A 32 13.27 -1.78 1.19
CA VAL A 32 14.16 -1.32 2.27
C VAL A 32 13.85 -2.09 3.55
N LEU A 33 12.56 -2.21 3.91
CA LEU A 33 12.13 -2.98 5.09
C LEU A 33 12.55 -4.45 4.99
N ALA A 34 12.41 -5.08 3.83
CA ALA A 34 12.87 -6.45 3.59
C ALA A 34 14.37 -6.61 3.85
N ARG A 35 15.17 -5.64 3.41
CA ARG A 35 16.63 -5.65 3.62
C ARG A 35 16.97 -5.48 5.10
N VAL A 36 16.26 -4.61 5.82
CA VAL A 36 16.44 -4.40 7.26
C VAL A 36 16.07 -5.67 8.03
N ALA A 37 14.90 -6.24 7.77
CA ALA A 37 14.43 -7.48 8.39
C ALA A 37 15.37 -8.65 8.14
N ARG A 38 15.87 -8.83 6.91
CA ARG A 38 16.85 -9.88 6.57
C ARG A 38 18.09 -9.82 7.45
N ARG A 39 18.61 -8.62 7.67
CA ARG A 39 19.81 -8.38 8.49
C ARG A 39 19.51 -8.57 9.97
N ALA A 40 18.45 -7.95 10.47
CA ALA A 40 18.11 -8.00 11.89
C ALA A 40 17.76 -9.42 12.38
N LEU A 41 17.17 -10.24 11.51
CA LEU A 41 16.71 -11.59 11.83
C LEU A 41 17.65 -12.71 11.32
N ASN A 42 18.82 -12.37 10.78
CA ASN A 42 19.82 -13.33 10.27
C ASN A 42 19.25 -14.37 9.27
N LEU A 43 18.38 -13.94 8.35
CA LEU A 43 17.69 -14.83 7.40
C LEU A 43 18.56 -15.31 6.23
N GLY A 44 19.83 -14.90 6.18
CA GLY A 44 20.77 -15.30 5.14
C GLY A 44 20.34 -14.88 3.72
N GLY A 45 20.61 -15.74 2.73
CA GLY A 45 20.27 -15.50 1.33
C GLY A 45 18.81 -15.80 0.97
N SER A 46 18.07 -16.49 1.85
CA SER A 46 16.69 -16.94 1.58
C SER A 46 15.70 -15.77 1.54
N THR A 47 14.60 -15.96 0.79
CA THR A 47 13.42 -15.08 0.82
C THR A 47 12.32 -15.61 1.74
N ASP A 48 12.53 -16.78 2.35
CA ASP A 48 11.61 -17.33 3.34
C ASP A 48 11.50 -16.39 4.56
N GLY A 49 10.27 -16.09 4.96
CA GLY A 49 9.97 -15.04 5.96
C GLY A 49 9.88 -13.62 5.40
N LEU A 50 10.26 -13.39 4.14
CA LEU A 50 10.25 -12.05 3.49
C LEU A 50 9.42 -12.00 2.21
N ARG A 51 8.70 -13.08 1.85
CA ARG A 51 7.92 -13.19 0.61
C ARG A 51 6.87 -12.08 0.42
N PHE A 52 6.40 -11.49 1.52
CA PHE A 52 5.52 -10.31 1.46
C PHE A 52 6.13 -9.15 0.66
N TYR A 53 7.46 -9.00 0.68
CA TYR A 53 8.18 -7.93 -0.01
C TYR A 53 8.74 -8.36 -1.38
N ASP A 54 8.48 -9.60 -1.81
CA ASP A 54 8.98 -10.16 -3.06
C ASP A 54 7.90 -10.05 -4.15
N PHE A 55 8.11 -9.12 -5.06
CA PHE A 55 7.22 -8.85 -6.17
C PHE A 55 7.88 -9.14 -7.53
N ASP A 56 9.11 -9.67 -7.57
CA ASP A 56 9.89 -9.70 -8.82
C ASP A 56 9.21 -10.55 -9.91
N ALA A 57 8.45 -11.58 -9.52
CA ALA A 57 7.69 -12.43 -10.45
C ALA A 57 6.42 -11.78 -11.01
N THR A 58 5.81 -10.82 -10.31
CA THR A 58 4.52 -10.19 -10.67
C THR A 58 4.68 -8.75 -11.15
N VAL A 59 5.69 -8.05 -10.62
CA VAL A 59 6.00 -6.63 -10.86
C VAL A 59 7.51 -6.51 -11.14
N PRO A 60 7.96 -6.90 -12.34
CA PRO A 60 9.39 -6.89 -12.69
C PRO A 60 9.98 -5.47 -12.73
N ASN A 61 9.15 -4.47 -13.03
CA ASN A 61 9.52 -3.07 -13.02
C ASN A 61 8.61 -2.26 -12.07
N PRO A 62 8.98 -2.12 -10.79
CA PRO A 62 8.18 -1.38 -9.82
C PRO A 62 7.95 0.09 -10.20
N LYS A 63 8.88 0.73 -10.91
CA LYS A 63 8.69 2.12 -11.33
C LYS A 63 7.55 2.21 -12.35
N GLU A 64 7.65 1.42 -13.41
CA GLU A 64 6.66 1.39 -14.48
C GLU A 64 5.28 0.97 -13.97
N PHE A 65 5.21 -0.01 -13.07
CA PHE A 65 3.95 -0.40 -12.45
C PHE A 65 3.32 0.74 -11.64
N LYS A 66 4.10 1.46 -10.83
CA LYS A 66 3.57 2.61 -10.07
C LYS A 66 3.13 3.74 -10.98
N ASP A 67 3.85 3.97 -12.08
CA ASP A 67 3.51 5.00 -13.07
C ASP A 67 2.23 4.62 -13.85
N ALA A 68 2.05 3.34 -14.18
CA ALA A 68 0.79 2.83 -14.75
C ALA A 68 -0.36 2.92 -13.75
N TYR A 69 -0.16 2.48 -12.50
CA TYR A 69 -1.18 2.54 -11.45
C TYR A 69 -1.70 3.97 -11.24
N ARG A 70 -0.81 4.97 -11.23
CA ARG A 70 -1.23 6.38 -11.13
C ARG A 70 -2.01 6.85 -12.35
N ARG A 71 -1.58 6.50 -13.55
CA ARG A 71 -2.32 6.84 -14.78
C ARG A 71 -3.74 6.25 -14.77
N GLU A 72 -3.88 4.97 -14.42
CA GLU A 72 -5.20 4.35 -14.32
C GLU A 72 -6.10 5.02 -13.27
N MET A 73 -5.53 5.58 -12.20
CA MET A 73 -6.29 6.38 -11.23
C MET A 73 -6.68 7.74 -11.79
N ASP A 74 -5.78 8.42 -12.50
CA ASP A 74 -6.03 9.71 -13.13
C ASP A 74 -7.12 9.58 -14.22
N ASP A 75 -7.10 8.48 -14.97
CA ASP A 75 -8.06 8.16 -16.04
C ASP A 75 -9.49 7.86 -15.53
N LEU A 76 -9.68 7.67 -14.21
CA LEU A 76 -11.02 7.55 -13.62
C LEU A 76 -11.82 8.86 -13.69
N ASP A 77 -11.12 10.00 -13.85
CA ASP A 77 -11.69 11.35 -13.94
C ASP A 77 -12.86 11.60 -12.95
N PRO A 78 -12.67 11.37 -11.64
CA PRO A 78 -13.73 11.54 -10.66
C PRO A 78 -14.04 13.02 -10.41
N GLU A 79 -15.28 13.30 -10.00
CA GLU A 79 -15.68 14.65 -9.56
C GLU A 79 -14.81 15.16 -8.41
N GLU A 80 -14.63 16.48 -8.30
CA GLU A 80 -13.76 17.11 -7.30
C GLU A 80 -14.10 16.68 -5.86
N GLU A 81 -15.39 16.59 -5.52
CA GLU A 81 -15.84 16.10 -4.20
C GLU A 81 -15.37 14.66 -3.92
N VAL A 82 -15.33 13.82 -4.95
CA VAL A 82 -14.84 12.43 -4.84
C VAL A 82 -13.33 12.40 -4.67
N VAL A 83 -12.59 13.28 -5.36
CA VAL A 83 -11.13 13.45 -5.15
C VAL A 83 -10.84 13.83 -3.71
N GLU A 84 -11.57 14.80 -3.15
CA GLU A 84 -11.40 15.21 -1.76
C GLU A 84 -11.62 14.06 -0.79
N ARG A 85 -12.66 13.25 -1.01
CA ARG A 85 -12.94 12.06 -0.18
C ARG A 85 -11.89 10.97 -0.34
N LEU A 86 -11.36 10.76 -1.55
CA LEU A 86 -10.25 9.83 -1.79
C LEU A 86 -9.00 10.25 -1.01
N VAL A 87 -8.64 11.53 -1.06
CA VAL A 87 -7.48 12.08 -0.33
C VAL A 87 -7.72 11.98 1.18
N ALA A 88 -8.91 12.34 1.66
CA ALA A 88 -9.26 12.23 3.07
C ALA A 88 -9.16 10.78 3.58
N GLU A 89 -9.66 9.80 2.81
CA GLU A 89 -9.57 8.40 3.17
C GLU A 89 -8.12 7.87 3.10
N ALA A 90 -7.28 8.39 2.21
CA ALA A 90 -5.87 8.02 2.16
C ALA A 90 -5.14 8.45 3.45
N ASN A 91 -5.47 9.62 3.98
CA ASN A 91 -4.97 10.08 5.28
C ASN A 91 -5.47 9.19 6.44
N VAL A 92 -6.73 8.75 6.40
CA VAL A 92 -7.25 7.76 7.35
C VAL A 92 -6.49 6.44 7.25
N ALA A 93 -6.28 5.93 6.04
CA ALA A 93 -5.53 4.69 5.82
C ALA A 93 -4.10 4.80 6.35
N PHE A 94 -3.43 5.94 6.12
CA PHE A 94 -2.10 6.21 6.65
C PHE A 94 -2.08 6.23 8.18
N ALA A 95 -3.01 6.97 8.82
CA ALA A 95 -3.11 7.04 10.28
C ALA A 95 -3.39 5.67 10.91
N LEU A 96 -4.23 4.84 10.28
CA LEU A 96 -4.48 3.47 10.73
C LEU A 96 -3.24 2.59 10.65
N ASN A 97 -2.40 2.75 9.61
CA ASN A 97 -1.12 2.02 9.53
C ASN A 97 -0.17 2.44 10.65
N VAL A 98 -0.08 3.75 10.95
CA VAL A 98 0.74 4.26 12.06
C VAL A 98 0.29 3.67 13.39
N ARG A 99 -1.02 3.66 13.67
CA ARG A 99 -1.57 3.09 14.92
C ARG A 99 -1.28 1.61 15.09
N VAL A 100 -1.24 0.83 13.99
CA VAL A 100 -0.85 -0.58 14.06
C VAL A 100 0.61 -0.70 14.52
N PHE A 101 1.50 0.17 14.06
CA PHE A 101 2.89 0.16 14.55
C PHE A 101 2.98 0.61 16.00
N GLU A 102 2.25 1.65 16.40
CA GLU A 102 2.19 2.12 17.80
C GLU A 102 1.65 1.08 18.78
N GLU A 103 0.73 0.20 18.35
CA GLU A 103 0.20 -0.90 19.17
C GLU A 103 1.20 -2.07 19.33
N LEU A 104 2.18 -2.17 18.43
CA LEU A 104 3.20 -3.23 18.43
C LEU A 104 4.47 -2.86 19.20
N ASP A 105 4.61 -1.58 19.60
CA ASP A 105 5.69 -1.06 20.45
C ASP A 105 5.42 -1.30 21.96
#